data_AF-A0A8H4IR23-F1
#
_entry.id   AF-A0A8H4IR23-F1
#
_cell.length_a   1.000
_cell.length_b   1.000
_cell.length_c   1.000
_cell.angle_alpha   90.00
_cell.angle_beta   90.00
_cell.angle_gamma   90.00
#
_symmetry.space_group_name_H-M   'P 1'
#
loop_
_entity.id
_entity.type
_entity.pdbx_description
1 polymer ?
#
loop_
_entity_poly.entity_id
_entity_poly.type
_entity_poly.pdbx_seq_one_letter_code
_entity_poly.pdbx_strand_id
1 'polypeptide(L)'
;MKGQRFFLLSLLPIASHAYRFRADNASSVESTNLPAFYDLAASQVESAVGSSYYSSSFITTTDRRQYMVLSHILLTPAPQSYGRYSIIEVSDPTNFWSNFQYFTTPASPASNATGVLDLNVPGYEFRALSPDGFSTLQTSATTETFAFNITW
;
A
#
# COMPACT_ATOMS: atom_id res chain seq x y z
N MET A 1 -20.62 49.02 -60.25
CA MET A 1 -20.42 49.29 -58.81
C MET A 1 -20.88 48.06 -58.03
N LYS A 2 -19.96 47.40 -57.30
CA LYS A 2 -20.23 46.18 -56.51
C LYS A 2 -20.64 46.58 -55.10
N GLY A 3 -21.81 46.12 -54.65
CA GLY A 3 -22.30 46.30 -53.27
C GLY A 3 -21.93 45.09 -52.40
N GLN A 4 -21.17 45.34 -51.34
CA GLN A 4 -20.67 44.36 -50.38
C GLN A 4 -21.75 44.09 -49.32
N ARG A 5 -22.21 42.83 -49.18
CA ARG A 5 -23.15 42.43 -48.12
C ARG A 5 -22.37 41.84 -46.95
N PHE A 6 -22.44 42.50 -45.79
CA PHE A 6 -21.93 41.98 -44.52
C PHE A 6 -22.93 40.98 -43.94
N PHE A 7 -22.48 39.76 -43.65
CA PHE A 7 -23.21 38.78 -42.83
C PHE A 7 -22.76 38.95 -41.36
N LEU A 8 -23.68 39.31 -40.46
CA LEU A 8 -23.45 39.20 -39.02
C LEU A 8 -23.69 37.74 -38.61
N LEU A 9 -22.65 37.06 -38.12
CA LEU A 9 -22.78 35.79 -37.43
C LEU A 9 -23.21 36.05 -35.98
N SER A 10 -24.43 35.64 -35.60
CA SER A 10 -24.89 35.67 -34.21
C SER A 10 -24.21 34.54 -33.42
N LEU A 11 -23.31 34.88 -32.50
CA LEU A 11 -22.76 33.95 -31.52
C LEU A 11 -23.79 33.73 -30.40
N LEU A 12 -24.38 32.54 -30.34
CA LEU A 12 -25.18 32.09 -29.20
C LEU A 12 -24.25 31.77 -28.03
N PRO A 13 -24.49 32.27 -26.81
CA PRO A 13 -23.69 31.90 -25.64
C PRO A 13 -24.01 30.45 -25.26
N ILE A 14 -23.02 29.57 -25.35
CA ILE A 14 -23.08 28.23 -24.77
C ILE A 14 -23.02 28.41 -23.26
N ALA A 15 -24.13 28.14 -22.57
CA ALA A 15 -24.16 28.14 -21.11
C ALA A 15 -23.26 27.00 -20.59
N SER A 16 -22.09 27.36 -20.05
CA SER A 16 -21.26 26.40 -19.32
C SER A 16 -21.99 26.02 -18.03
N HIS A 17 -22.41 24.77 -17.92
CA HIS A 17 -22.89 24.23 -16.66
C HIS A 17 -21.64 23.96 -15.81
N ALA A 18 -21.31 24.91 -14.94
CA ALA A 18 -20.26 24.71 -13.95
C ALA A 18 -20.69 23.57 -13.03
N TYR A 19 -20.00 22.43 -13.12
CA TYR A 19 -20.19 21.33 -12.18
C TYR A 19 -19.83 21.82 -10.78
N ARG A 20 -20.84 21.91 -9.90
CA ARG A 20 -20.64 22.20 -8.48
C ARG A 20 -20.45 20.89 -7.76
N PHE A 21 -19.21 20.55 -7.43
CA PHE A 21 -18.91 19.46 -6.52
C PHE A 21 -19.32 19.89 -5.11
N ARG A 22 -20.17 19.10 -4.46
CA ARG A 22 -20.50 19.22 -3.04
C ARG A 22 -20.03 17.93 -2.37
N ALA A 23 -19.26 18.05 -1.29
CA ALA A 23 -18.88 16.90 -0.48
C ALA A 23 -20.15 16.19 0.00
N ASP A 24 -20.22 14.88 -0.22
CA ASP A 24 -21.32 14.05 0.27
C ASP A 24 -21.19 13.88 1.78
N ASN A 25 -22.32 13.87 2.49
CA ASN A 25 -22.37 13.71 3.94
C ASN A 25 -22.73 12.26 4.29
N ALA A 26 -21.96 11.32 3.75
CA ALA A 26 -22.15 9.89 3.97
C ALA A 26 -21.54 9.47 5.32
N SER A 27 -22.22 8.59 6.04
CA SER A 27 -21.75 8.03 7.33
C SER A 27 -20.78 6.86 7.16
N SER A 28 -20.55 6.40 5.93
CA SER A 28 -19.54 5.39 5.59
C SER A 28 -18.79 5.81 4.33
N VAL A 29 -17.48 5.54 4.33
CA VAL A 29 -16.60 5.78 3.18
C VAL A 29 -16.90 4.78 2.06
N GLU A 30 -17.32 3.56 2.42
CA GLU A 30 -17.73 2.53 1.46
C GLU A 30 -19.20 2.72 1.07
N SER A 31 -19.41 3.45 -0.03
CA SER A 31 -20.64 3.36 -0.83
C SER A 31 -20.24 2.77 -2.17
N THR A 32 -20.86 1.67 -2.58
CA THR A 32 -20.58 1.03 -3.89
C THR A 32 -20.84 1.96 -5.08
N ASN A 33 -21.48 3.11 -4.86
CA ASN A 33 -21.91 4.04 -5.90
C ASN A 33 -21.11 5.35 -5.94
N LEU A 34 -20.15 5.57 -5.03
CA LEU A 34 -19.39 6.82 -4.97
C LEU A 34 -17.89 6.57 -4.79
N PRO A 35 -17.02 7.24 -5.57
CA PRO A 35 -15.59 7.22 -5.31
C PRO A 35 -15.31 7.81 -3.92
N ALA A 36 -14.80 6.97 -3.02
CA ALA A 36 -14.26 7.42 -1.75
C ALA A 36 -12.92 8.13 -1.97
N PHE A 37 -12.72 9.25 -1.29
CA PHE A 37 -11.37 9.75 -1.08
C PHE A 37 -10.68 8.83 -0.08
N TYR A 38 -9.65 8.12 -0.53
CA TYR A 38 -8.87 7.20 0.28
C TYR A 38 -7.53 7.83 0.63
N ASP A 39 -7.32 8.12 1.91
CA ASP A 39 -6.03 8.59 2.40
C ASP A 39 -5.10 7.39 2.61
N LEU A 40 -4.19 7.20 1.66
CA LEU A 40 -3.23 6.10 1.71
C LEU A 40 -2.38 6.16 2.99
N ALA A 41 -1.96 7.36 3.42
CA ALA A 41 -1.12 7.52 4.60
C ALA A 41 -1.89 7.15 5.87
N ALA A 42 -3.12 7.67 6.02
CA ALA A 42 -3.97 7.34 7.16
C ALA A 42 -4.28 5.84 7.21
N SER A 43 -4.55 5.22 6.05
CA SER A 43 -4.89 3.80 5.98
C SER A 43 -3.80 2.86 6.49
N GLN A 44 -2.52 3.27 6.43
CA GLN A 44 -1.42 2.45 6.93
C GLN A 44 -1.44 2.30 8.46
N VAL A 45 -2.17 3.16 9.19
CA VAL A 45 -2.14 3.22 10.66
C VAL A 45 -3.54 3.18 11.29
N GLU A 46 -4.61 3.16 10.49
CA GLU A 46 -6.00 3.35 10.93
C GLU A 46 -6.53 2.23 11.86
N SER A 47 -6.00 1.01 11.74
CA SER A 47 -6.24 -0.05 12.72
C SER A 47 -5.04 -1.00 12.77
N ALA A 48 -4.55 -1.31 13.98
CA ALA A 48 -3.65 -2.45 14.13
C ALA A 48 -4.44 -3.77 14.09
N VAL A 49 -5.68 -3.82 14.57
CA VAL A 49 -6.42 -5.08 14.74
C VAL A 49 -7.22 -5.41 13.47
N GLY A 50 -6.96 -6.57 12.86
CA GLY A 50 -7.57 -7.01 11.60
C GLY A 50 -6.80 -6.61 10.35
N SER A 51 -5.64 -5.96 10.49
CA SER A 51 -4.86 -5.44 9.37
C SER A 51 -3.85 -6.44 8.83
N SER A 52 -3.63 -6.37 7.52
CA SER A 52 -2.73 -7.26 6.79
C SER A 52 -1.78 -6.46 5.91
N TYR A 53 -0.49 -6.56 6.19
CA TYR A 53 0.58 -5.88 5.46
C TYR A 53 1.36 -6.92 4.68
N TYR A 54 1.45 -6.77 3.37
CA TYR A 54 2.17 -7.71 2.52
C TYR A 54 3.06 -6.97 1.53
N SER A 55 4.18 -7.59 1.20
CA SER A 55 5.02 -7.17 0.09
C SER A 55 5.59 -8.38 -0.64
N SER A 56 5.88 -8.16 -1.92
CA SER A 56 6.52 -9.13 -2.79
C SER A 56 7.58 -8.44 -3.62
N SER A 57 8.73 -9.06 -3.79
CA SER A 57 9.81 -8.52 -4.63
C SER A 57 10.48 -9.62 -5.42
N PHE A 58 10.74 -9.36 -6.70
CA PHE A 58 11.56 -10.24 -7.53
C PHE A 58 13.01 -9.78 -7.47
N ILE A 59 13.90 -10.68 -7.09
CA ILE A 59 15.33 -10.45 -7.09
C ILE A 59 15.97 -11.33 -8.16
N THR A 60 16.87 -10.75 -8.95
CA THR A 60 17.66 -11.49 -9.94
C THR A 60 19.11 -11.47 -9.49
N THR A 61 19.71 -12.63 -9.35
CA THR A 61 21.12 -12.79 -8.97
C THR A 61 22.04 -12.59 -10.18
N THR A 62 23.34 -12.47 -9.93
CA THR A 62 24.36 -12.31 -10.98
C THR A 62 24.46 -13.52 -11.90
N ASP A 63 24.11 -14.72 -11.43
CA ASP A 63 24.00 -15.95 -12.22
C ASP A 63 22.63 -16.12 -12.91
N ARG A 64 21.82 -15.06 -12.96
CA ARG A 64 20.49 -15.00 -13.61
C ARG A 64 19.43 -15.91 -13.01
N ARG A 65 19.61 -16.36 -11.77
CA ARG A 65 18.52 -16.99 -11.02
C ARG A 65 17.56 -15.93 -10.52
N GLN A 66 16.29 -16.26 -10.50
CA GLN A 66 15.23 -15.38 -10.04
C GLN A 66 14.61 -15.95 -8.78
N TYR A 67 14.46 -15.09 -7.78
CA TYR A 67 13.75 -15.43 -6.56
C TYR A 67 12.64 -14.44 -6.31
N MET A 68 11.57 -14.92 -5.70
CA MET A 68 10.48 -14.12 -5.16
C MET A 68 10.64 -14.07 -3.65
N VAL A 69 10.83 -12.87 -3.12
CA VAL A 69 10.78 -12.61 -1.69
C VAL A 69 9.37 -12.20 -1.32
N LEU A 70 8.79 -12.88 -0.34
CA LEU A 70 7.47 -12.61 0.21
C LEU A 70 7.59 -12.23 1.68
N SER A 71 6.80 -11.25 2.08
CA SER A 71 6.71 -10.77 3.44
C SER A 71 5.26 -10.46 3.75
N HIS A 72 4.76 -10.99 4.86
CA HIS A 72 3.38 -10.81 5.31
C HIS A 72 3.32 -10.69 6.83
N ILE A 73 2.68 -9.63 7.31
CA ILE A 73 2.23 -9.48 8.70
C ILE A 73 0.72 -9.48 8.72
N LEU A 74 0.13 -10.39 9.51
CA LEU A 74 -1.27 -10.30 9.92
C LEU A 74 -1.33 -9.87 11.37
N LEU A 75 -2.02 -8.77 11.61
CA LEU A 75 -2.34 -8.30 12.95
C LEU A 75 -3.78 -8.71 13.29
N THR A 76 -3.95 -9.63 14.23
CA THR A 76 -5.27 -10.16 14.61
C THR A 76 -5.34 -10.41 16.12
N PRO A 77 -6.50 -10.21 16.78
CA PRO A 77 -6.64 -10.47 18.21
C PRO A 77 -6.81 -11.97 18.51
N ALA A 78 -7.17 -12.79 17.52
CA ALA A 78 -7.32 -14.24 17.67
C ALA A 78 -6.95 -14.98 16.36
N PRO A 79 -6.27 -16.15 16.42
CA PRO A 79 -5.69 -16.77 17.61
C PRO A 79 -4.45 -16.04 18.14
N GLN A 80 -3.64 -15.42 17.28
CA GLN A 80 -2.54 -14.50 17.62
C GLN A 80 -2.05 -13.82 16.33
N SER A 81 -1.52 -12.60 16.42
CA SER A 81 -0.83 -11.96 15.29
C SER A 81 0.37 -12.79 14.85
N TYR A 82 0.68 -12.75 13.55
CA TYR A 82 1.79 -13.50 13.00
C TYR A 82 2.48 -12.81 11.84
N GLY A 83 3.73 -13.20 11.63
CA GLY A 83 4.54 -12.85 10.49
C GLY A 83 4.89 -14.11 9.71
N ARG A 84 4.81 -14.04 8.39
CA ARG A 84 5.27 -15.08 7.48
C ARG A 84 6.12 -14.44 6.40
N TYR A 85 7.27 -15.04 6.11
CA TYR A 85 8.15 -14.54 5.08
C TYR A 85 8.94 -15.68 4.44
N SER A 86 9.28 -15.52 3.17
CA SER A 86 9.92 -16.57 2.38
C SER A 86 10.72 -16.03 1.21
N ILE A 87 11.73 -16.79 0.79
CA ILE A 87 12.46 -16.64 -0.47
C ILE A 87 12.17 -17.90 -1.28
N ILE A 88 11.61 -17.75 -2.48
CA ILE A 88 11.17 -18.85 -3.34
C ILE A 88 11.92 -18.74 -4.67
N GLU A 89 12.57 -19.80 -5.13
CA GLU A 89 13.16 -19.84 -6.47
C GLU A 89 12.04 -19.89 -7.52
N VAL A 90 12.04 -18.95 -8.47
CA VAL A 90 10.94 -18.79 -9.43
C VAL A 90 10.88 -19.96 -10.41
N SER A 91 12.03 -20.50 -10.82
CA SER A 91 12.12 -21.65 -11.74
C SER A 91 11.81 -22.98 -11.07
N ASP A 92 11.95 -23.08 -9.75
CA ASP A 92 11.63 -24.26 -8.96
C ASP A 92 11.04 -23.86 -7.61
N PRO A 93 9.71 -23.68 -7.51
CA PRO A 93 9.06 -23.27 -6.27
C PRO A 93 9.14 -24.30 -5.13
N THR A 94 9.64 -25.52 -5.39
CA THR A 94 9.92 -26.51 -4.34
C THR A 94 11.23 -26.18 -3.61
N ASN A 95 12.11 -25.38 -4.22
CA ASN A 95 13.28 -24.82 -3.58
C ASN A 95 12.93 -23.46 -2.95
N PHE A 96 12.67 -23.48 -1.64
CA PHE A 96 12.31 -22.28 -0.90
C PHE A 96 12.87 -22.29 0.53
N TRP A 97 13.00 -21.09 1.07
CA TRP A 97 13.20 -20.85 2.49
C TRP A 97 12.01 -20.10 3.03
N SER A 98 11.45 -20.53 4.15
CA SER A 98 10.32 -19.86 4.77
C SER A 98 10.41 -19.90 6.28
N ASN A 99 9.88 -18.88 6.93
CA ASN A 99 9.69 -18.87 8.37
C ASN A 99 8.30 -18.30 8.70
N PHE A 100 7.82 -18.65 9.88
CA PHE A 100 6.56 -18.23 10.45
C PHE A 100 6.76 -17.98 11.94
N GLN A 101 6.29 -16.84 12.43
CA GLN A 101 6.37 -16.51 13.85
C GLN A 101 5.11 -15.85 14.36
N TYR A 102 4.69 -16.27 15.55
CA TYR A 102 3.64 -15.59 16.31
C TYR A 102 4.25 -14.48 17.17
N PHE A 103 3.51 -13.40 17.34
CA PHE A 103 3.90 -12.30 18.23
C PHE A 103 2.68 -11.64 18.84
N THR A 104 2.88 -10.91 19.93
CA THR A 104 1.80 -10.18 20.59
C THR A 104 1.36 -9.02 19.71
N THR A 105 0.05 -8.91 19.48
CA THR A 105 -0.53 -7.78 18.74
C THR A 105 -0.20 -6.47 19.46
N PRO A 106 0.37 -5.46 18.79
CA PRO A 106 0.61 -4.15 19.39
C PRO A 106 -0.71 -3.52 19.91
N ALA A 107 -0.67 -2.90 21.08
CA ALA A 107 -1.84 -2.25 21.70
C ALA A 107 -2.14 -0.85 21.12
N SER A 108 -1.18 -0.26 20.42
CA SER A 108 -1.25 1.04 19.72
C SER A 108 -1.34 0.78 18.22
N PRO A 109 -1.82 1.72 17.37
CA PRO A 109 -1.61 1.62 15.92
C PRO A 109 -0.16 1.25 15.62
N ALA A 110 0.02 0.49 14.55
CA ALA A 110 1.29 0.00 14.05
C ALA A 110 2.16 1.16 13.54
N SER A 111 2.45 2.16 14.38
CA SER A 111 3.03 3.42 13.98
C SER A 111 4.14 3.87 14.92
N ASN A 112 5.18 4.49 14.36
CA ASN A 112 6.25 5.11 15.14
C ASN A 112 5.85 6.48 15.72
N ALA A 113 6.81 7.17 16.37
CA ALA A 113 6.62 8.50 16.95
C ALA A 113 6.25 9.60 15.93
N THR A 114 6.48 9.37 14.64
CA THR A 114 6.10 10.28 13.55
C THR A 114 4.75 9.92 12.92
N GLY A 115 4.07 8.89 13.41
CA GLY A 115 2.73 8.50 12.94
C GLY A 115 2.72 7.69 11.64
N VAL A 116 3.85 7.09 11.25
CA VAL A 116 3.94 6.24 10.05
C VAL A 116 4.12 4.78 10.42
N LEU A 117 3.76 3.86 9.51
CA LEU A 117 3.82 2.41 9.71
C LEU A 117 5.17 1.96 10.29
N ASP A 118 5.14 1.24 11.41
CA ASP A 118 6.31 0.64 12.04
C ASP A 118 5.92 -0.63 12.79
N LEU A 119 6.11 -1.77 12.14
CA LEU A 119 5.95 -3.10 12.72
C LEU A 119 7.32 -3.72 12.91
N ASN A 120 7.79 -3.70 14.15
CA ASN A 120 9.05 -4.29 14.53
C ASN A 120 8.81 -5.41 15.55
N VAL A 121 9.13 -6.63 15.15
CA VAL A 121 9.18 -7.79 16.04
C VAL A 121 10.56 -8.42 15.94
N PRO A 122 11.03 -9.17 16.95
CA PRO A 122 12.36 -9.76 16.91
C PRO A 122 12.63 -10.53 15.61
N GLY A 123 13.66 -10.10 14.87
CA GLY A 123 14.08 -10.73 13.61
C GLY A 123 13.20 -10.48 12.39
N TYR A 124 12.16 -9.63 12.47
CA TYR A 124 11.29 -9.31 11.32
C TYR A 124 10.67 -7.92 11.43
N GLU A 125 10.79 -7.14 10.35
CA GLU A 125 10.30 -5.77 10.29
C GLU A 125 9.46 -5.53 9.04
N PHE A 126 8.45 -4.66 9.18
CA PHE A 126 7.68 -4.07 8.10
C PHE A 126 7.38 -2.62 8.46
N ARG A 127 7.97 -1.66 7.74
CA ARG A 127 7.90 -0.24 8.13
C ARG A 127 7.89 0.71 6.94
N ALA A 128 7.38 1.90 7.16
CA ALA A 128 7.58 3.04 6.28
C ALA A 128 8.87 3.78 6.62
N LEU A 129 9.59 4.20 5.59
CA LEU A 129 10.79 5.04 5.68
C LEU A 129 10.53 6.47 5.22
N SER A 130 9.50 6.68 4.38
CA SER A 130 9.14 8.00 3.89
C SER A 130 8.27 8.75 4.90
N PRO A 131 8.39 10.08 5.00
CA PRO A 131 7.56 10.89 5.91
C PRO A 131 6.06 10.84 5.61
N ASP A 132 5.66 10.51 4.39
CA ASP A 132 4.25 10.33 4.01
C ASP A 132 3.68 8.96 4.38
N GLY A 133 4.52 8.06 4.91
CA GLY A 133 4.11 6.76 5.42
C GLY A 133 3.87 5.67 4.38
N PHE A 134 4.05 5.93 3.08
CA PHE A 134 3.81 4.91 2.04
C PHE A 134 4.70 5.00 0.79
N SER A 135 5.31 6.15 0.47
CA SER A 135 6.15 6.27 -0.74
C SER A 135 7.46 5.50 -0.67
N THR A 136 7.94 5.16 0.52
CA THR A 136 9.08 4.27 0.69
C THR A 136 8.80 3.33 1.85
N LEU A 137 8.79 2.04 1.54
CA LEU A 137 8.53 0.97 2.50
C LEU A 137 9.73 0.03 2.57
N GLN A 138 9.86 -0.64 3.70
CA GLN A 138 10.89 -1.63 3.92
C GLN A 138 10.29 -2.86 4.59
N THR A 139 10.79 -4.02 4.18
CA THR A 139 10.70 -5.24 4.97
C THR A 139 12.06 -5.87 5.16
N SER A 140 12.31 -6.40 6.33
CA SER A 140 13.53 -7.14 6.64
C SER A 140 13.21 -8.37 7.47
N ALA A 141 13.93 -9.46 7.26
CA ALA A 141 13.83 -10.65 8.10
C ALA A 141 15.20 -11.30 8.27
N THR A 142 15.47 -11.86 9.44
CA THR A 142 16.70 -12.61 9.71
C THR A 142 16.36 -13.90 10.44
N THR A 143 16.87 -15.02 9.91
CA THR A 143 16.77 -16.34 10.51
C THR A 143 18.15 -17.00 10.53
N GLU A 144 18.25 -18.20 11.08
CA GLU A 144 19.49 -19.00 11.04
C GLU A 144 19.89 -19.41 9.62
N THR A 145 18.95 -19.51 8.68
CA THR A 145 19.19 -20.10 7.34
C THR A 145 19.10 -19.10 6.19
N PHE A 146 18.44 -17.96 6.39
CA PHE A 146 18.32 -16.92 5.39
C PHE A 146 18.01 -15.56 6.03
N ALA A 147 18.34 -14.49 5.31
CA ALA A 147 17.99 -13.13 5.66
C ALA A 147 17.69 -12.31 4.41
N PHE A 148 16.86 -11.28 4.53
CA PHE A 148 16.65 -10.26 3.52
C PHE A 148 16.41 -8.89 4.15
N ASN A 149 16.72 -7.84 3.40
CA ASN A 149 16.37 -6.47 3.72
C ASN A 149 16.10 -5.74 2.40
N ILE A 150 14.83 -5.43 2.13
CA ILE A 150 14.36 -4.89 0.86
C ILE A 150 13.63 -3.60 1.13
N THR A 151 13.97 -2.57 0.36
CA THR A 151 13.32 -1.26 0.36
C THR A 151 12.81 -0.97 -1.04
N TRP A 152 11.59 -0.44 -1.13
CA TRP A 152 10.94 -0.02 -2.39
C TRP A 152 10.20 1.30 -2.23
#